data_AF-A0A7C4TJS1-F1
#
_entry.id   AF-A0A7C4TJS1-F1
#
_cell.length_a   1.000
_cell.length_b   1.000
_cell.length_c   1.000
_cell.angle_alpha   90.00
_cell.angle_beta   90.00
_cell.angle_gamma   90.00
#
_symmetry.space_group_name_H-M   'P 1'
#
loop_
_entity.id
_entity.type
_entity.pdbx_description
1 polymer ?
#
loop_
_entity_poly.entity_id
_entity_poly.type
_entity_poly.pdbx_seq_one_letter_code
_entity_poly.pdbx_strand_id
1 'polypeptide(L)'
;MLSRLRKVLTPMAERVGIFLGSLGITPNMLTFLAVVLALATVPSGVLGLYWLIPTLIITSSLLDWLDGAVARATSKVSKLGAFLDSVFDRVSDTSYLISFNYLGIDIRLVLIAIPTSLLISYIRCRAESLGVSLEGIGFLERGERVVMMIVISVMTLVFSKVVGDFLLTLMVILNTLTIIQRLAYVIKVLSSG
;
A
#
# COMPACT_ATOMS: atom_id res chain seq x y z
N MET A 1 1.78 -10.24 8.91
CA MET A 1 3.13 -10.84 9.11
C MET A 1 4.21 -9.75 9.08
N LEU A 2 4.03 -8.73 8.24
CA LEU A 2 4.89 -7.54 8.18
C LEU A 2 4.76 -6.61 9.39
N SER A 3 3.64 -6.62 10.12
CA SER A 3 3.51 -5.85 11.38
C SER A 3 4.55 -6.27 12.44
N ARG A 4 4.92 -7.56 12.50
CA ARG A 4 6.02 -8.06 13.34
C ARG A 4 7.39 -7.67 12.79
N LEU A 5 7.57 -7.73 11.46
CA LEU A 5 8.81 -7.30 10.79
C LEU A 5 9.04 -5.80 10.96
N ARG A 6 7.98 -4.99 10.91
CA ARG A 6 8.01 -3.54 11.13
C ARG A 6 8.58 -3.20 12.49
N LYS A 7 8.23 -3.96 13.55
CA LYS A 7 8.81 -3.80 14.89
C LYS A 7 10.32 -4.07 14.94
N VAL A 8 10.81 -4.98 14.09
CA VAL A 8 12.25 -5.30 13.98
C VAL A 8 12.98 -4.23 13.17
N LEU A 9 12.34 -3.67 12.14
CA LEU A 9 12.93 -2.66 11.25
C LEU A 9 12.80 -1.22 11.78
N THR A 10 11.94 -0.97 12.77
CA THR A 10 11.73 0.37 13.36
C THR A 10 13.01 1.07 13.81
N PRO A 11 13.97 0.42 14.49
CA PRO A 11 15.20 1.09 14.94
C PRO A 11 16.06 1.57 13.77
N MET A 12 16.08 0.82 12.65
CA MET A 12 16.79 1.22 11.45
C MET A 12 16.07 2.37 10.75
N ALA A 13 14.74 2.27 10.62
CA ALA A 13 13.91 3.34 10.05
C ALA A 13 14.04 4.64 10.85
N GLU A 14 14.10 4.58 12.17
CA GLU A 14 14.29 5.74 13.05
C GLU A 14 15.66 6.37 12.87
N ARG A 15 16.74 5.59 12.73
CA ARG A 15 18.08 6.14 12.41
C ARG A 15 18.08 6.90 11.09
N VAL A 16 17.47 6.32 10.06
CA VAL A 16 17.32 6.99 8.76
C VAL A 16 16.42 8.22 8.90
N GLY A 17 15.35 8.14 9.69
CA GLY A 17 14.45 9.25 9.97
C GLY A 17 15.12 10.42 10.68
N ILE A 18 16.00 10.15 11.64
CA ILE A 18 16.82 11.17 12.32
C ILE A 18 17.76 11.84 11.33
N PHE A 19 18.45 11.05 10.49
CA PHE A 19 19.35 11.57 9.47
C PHE A 19 18.63 12.44 8.43
N LEU A 20 17.50 11.98 7.90
CA LEU A 20 16.72 12.78 6.94
C LEU A 20 16.14 14.04 7.61
N GLY A 21 15.68 13.91 8.87
CA GLY A 21 15.19 15.04 9.65
C GLY A 21 16.27 16.10 9.92
N SER A 22 17.52 15.70 10.16
CA SER A 22 18.63 16.63 10.35
C SER A 22 19.03 17.37 9.06
N LEU A 23 18.72 16.81 7.89
CA LEU A 23 18.84 17.47 6.58
C LEU A 23 17.69 18.43 6.27
N GLY A 24 16.73 18.61 7.20
CA GLY A 24 15.57 19.49 7.00
C GLY A 24 14.45 18.88 6.14
N ILE A 25 14.55 17.59 5.80
CA ILE A 25 13.50 16.89 5.04
C ILE A 25 12.29 16.69 5.96
N THR A 26 11.13 17.17 5.52
CA THR A 26 9.89 17.05 6.31
C THR A 26 9.09 15.79 5.91
N PRO A 27 8.26 15.23 6.82
CA PRO A 27 7.36 14.12 6.48
C PRO A 27 6.49 14.45 5.27
N ASN A 28 5.89 15.65 5.24
CA ASN A 28 5.02 16.07 4.13
C ASN A 28 5.73 16.11 2.78
N MET A 29 7.03 16.45 2.73
CA MET A 29 7.80 16.40 1.49
C MET A 29 7.94 14.97 0.99
N LEU A 30 8.18 14.02 1.89
CA LEU A 30 8.28 12.60 1.56
C LEU A 30 6.93 12.05 1.10
N THR A 31 5.84 12.32 1.83
CA THR A 31 4.48 11.91 1.44
C THR A 31 4.11 12.47 0.07
N PHE A 32 4.35 13.76 -0.18
CA PHE A 32 4.04 14.39 -1.46
C PHE A 32 4.85 13.77 -2.61
N LEU A 33 6.16 13.58 -2.41
CA LEU A 33 7.01 12.94 -3.42
C LEU A 33 6.58 11.49 -3.68
N ALA A 34 6.25 10.72 -2.64
CA ALA A 34 5.72 9.37 -2.77
C ALA A 34 4.48 9.36 -3.67
N VAL A 35 3.49 10.21 -3.37
CA VAL A 35 2.26 10.30 -4.19
C VAL A 35 2.55 10.69 -5.64
N VAL A 36 3.45 11.65 -5.87
CA VAL A 36 3.83 12.05 -7.23
C VAL A 36 4.46 10.88 -7.99
N LEU A 37 5.37 10.12 -7.36
CA LEU A 37 5.98 8.94 -7.96
C LEU A 37 4.95 7.83 -8.19
N ALA A 38 3.99 7.66 -7.28
CA ALA A 38 2.92 6.70 -7.46
C ALA A 38 2.01 7.06 -8.62
N LEU A 39 1.63 8.33 -8.75
CA LEU A 39 0.82 8.81 -9.87
C LEU A 39 1.58 8.72 -11.20
N ALA A 40 2.91 8.81 -11.19
CA ALA A 40 3.74 8.68 -12.37
C ALA A 40 3.77 7.26 -12.97
N THR A 41 3.31 6.22 -12.25
CA THR A 41 3.27 4.85 -12.78
C THR A 41 2.35 4.75 -14.01
N VAL A 42 1.19 5.39 -13.99
CA VAL A 42 0.23 5.39 -15.10
C VAL A 42 0.78 6.06 -16.36
N PRO A 43 1.24 7.33 -16.35
CA PRO A 43 1.81 7.95 -17.54
C PRO A 43 3.09 7.25 -18.01
N SER A 44 3.88 6.63 -17.12
CA SER A 44 5.01 5.80 -17.56
C SER A 44 4.57 4.62 -18.43
N GLY A 45 3.44 3.99 -18.10
CA GLY A 45 2.83 2.95 -18.91
C GLY A 45 2.29 3.48 -20.24
N VAL A 46 1.62 4.65 -20.23
CA VAL A 46 1.13 5.31 -21.46
C VAL A 46 2.26 5.63 -22.43
N LEU A 47 3.41 6.08 -21.91
CA LEU A 47 4.59 6.43 -22.71
C LEU A 47 5.42 5.21 -23.15
N GLY A 48 5.02 3.99 -22.80
CA GLY A 48 5.78 2.77 -23.11
C GLY A 48 7.05 2.58 -22.27
N LEU A 49 7.24 3.37 -21.22
CA LEU A 49 8.38 3.30 -20.30
C LEU A 49 8.11 2.26 -19.20
N TYR A 50 7.77 1.03 -19.59
CA TYR A 50 7.26 0.00 -18.67
C TYR A 50 8.21 -0.35 -17.52
N TRP A 51 9.52 -0.24 -17.75
CA TRP A 51 10.55 -0.47 -16.73
C TRP A 51 10.48 0.53 -15.58
N LEU A 52 9.89 1.71 -15.79
CA LEU A 52 9.69 2.69 -14.72
C LEU A 52 8.63 2.23 -13.73
N ILE A 53 7.60 1.49 -14.15
CA ILE A 53 6.49 1.06 -13.28
C ILE A 53 6.98 0.39 -11.98
N PRO A 54 7.75 -0.71 -12.01
CA PRO A 54 8.26 -1.33 -10.77
C PRO A 54 9.15 -0.38 -9.97
N THR A 55 10.01 0.40 -10.63
CA THR A 55 10.92 1.33 -9.93
C THR A 55 10.18 2.44 -9.20
N LEU A 56 9.11 2.97 -9.80
CA LEU A 56 8.26 4.00 -9.22
C LEU A 56 7.44 3.45 -8.04
N ILE A 57 6.90 2.22 -8.15
CA ILE A 57 6.20 1.56 -7.03
C ILE A 57 7.16 1.34 -5.85
N ILE A 58 8.38 0.83 -6.10
CA ILE A 58 9.38 0.58 -5.05
C ILE A 58 9.80 1.90 -4.38
N THR A 59 10.15 2.91 -5.17
CA THR A 59 10.63 4.19 -4.63
C THR A 59 9.53 4.93 -3.89
N SER A 60 8.32 5.00 -4.45
CA SER A 60 7.17 5.60 -3.79
C SER A 60 6.84 4.93 -2.46
N SER A 61 6.72 3.60 -2.44
CA SER A 61 6.41 2.85 -1.20
C SER A 61 7.52 2.95 -0.15
N LEU A 62 8.77 3.10 -0.57
CA LEU A 62 9.88 3.36 0.35
C LEU A 62 9.77 4.76 0.98
N LEU A 63 9.47 5.79 0.20
CA LEU A 63 9.30 7.16 0.71
C LEU A 63 8.12 7.27 1.68
N ASP A 64 7.01 6.63 1.35
CA ASP A 64 5.82 6.47 2.21
C ASP A 64 6.18 5.81 3.54
N TRP A 65 6.98 4.74 3.51
CA TRP A 65 7.44 4.12 4.75
C TRP A 65 8.38 5.01 5.57
N LEU A 66 9.21 5.83 4.91
CA LEU A 66 10.15 6.76 5.53
C LEU A 66 9.48 7.99 6.14
N ASP A 67 8.37 8.48 5.57
CA ASP A 67 7.69 9.68 6.07
C ASP A 67 7.25 9.52 7.54
N GLY A 68 6.74 8.34 7.90
CA GLY A 68 6.31 8.03 9.25
C GLY A 68 7.49 7.86 10.18
N ALA A 69 8.63 7.39 9.67
CA ALA A 69 9.87 7.32 10.44
C ALA A 69 10.41 8.72 10.74
N VAL A 70 10.43 9.62 9.76
CA VAL A 70 10.80 11.03 9.96
C VAL A 70 9.81 11.73 10.90
N ALA A 71 8.51 11.48 10.76
CA ALA A 71 7.50 12.09 11.63
C ALA A 71 7.68 11.69 13.10
N ARG A 72 8.00 10.42 13.37
CA ARG A 72 8.33 9.94 14.73
C ARG A 72 9.65 10.53 15.22
N ALA A 73 10.70 10.46 14.42
CA ALA A 73 12.04 10.95 14.78
C ALA A 73 12.07 12.47 15.05
N THR A 74 11.26 13.24 14.34
CA THR A 74 11.18 14.72 14.47
C THR A 74 10.06 15.19 15.38
N SER A 75 9.34 14.27 16.05
CA SER A 75 8.18 14.57 16.90
C SER A 75 7.07 15.37 16.18
N LYS A 76 6.92 15.20 14.87
CA LYS A 76 5.92 15.86 14.01
C LYS A 76 4.70 14.98 13.71
N VAL A 77 4.45 13.96 14.53
CA VAL A 77 3.27 13.09 14.39
C VAL A 77 1.99 13.91 14.61
N SER A 78 1.03 13.84 13.69
CA SER A 78 -0.22 14.62 13.77
C SER A 78 -1.43 13.84 13.25
N LYS A 79 -2.63 14.19 13.74
CA LYS A 79 -3.90 13.60 13.27
C LYS A 79 -4.18 13.91 11.79
N LEU A 80 -3.88 15.14 11.37
CA LEU A 80 -4.01 15.54 9.96
C LEU A 80 -3.07 14.73 9.07
N GLY A 81 -1.80 14.55 9.49
CA GLY A 81 -0.84 13.73 8.77
C GLY A 81 -1.32 12.28 8.61
N ALA A 82 -1.77 11.65 9.70
CA ALA A 82 -2.31 10.29 9.66
C ALA A 82 -3.55 10.14 8.74
N PHE A 83 -4.40 11.17 8.69
CA PHE A 83 -5.53 11.21 7.77
C PHE A 83 -5.07 11.32 6.30
N LEU A 84 -4.15 12.24 6.00
CA LEU A 84 -3.62 12.44 4.65
C LEU A 84 -2.85 11.21 4.15
N ASP A 85 -1.98 10.65 4.99
CA ASP A 85 -1.29 9.36 4.76
C ASP A 85 -2.29 8.27 4.36
N SER A 86 -3.36 8.13 5.16
CA SER A 86 -4.42 7.18 4.83
C SER A 86 -5.08 7.47 3.49
N VAL A 87 -5.40 8.72 3.13
CA VAL A 87 -6.02 9.03 1.83
C VAL A 87 -5.06 8.74 0.68
N PHE A 88 -3.82 9.21 0.79
CA PHE A 88 -2.79 9.09 -0.23
C PHE A 88 -2.33 7.66 -0.47
N ASP A 89 -2.35 6.81 0.55
CA ASP A 89 -2.19 5.36 0.41
C ASP A 89 -3.14 4.76 -0.63
N ARG A 90 -4.42 5.17 -0.62
CA ARG A 90 -5.44 4.61 -1.52
C ARG A 90 -5.26 5.16 -2.93
N VAL A 91 -4.83 6.42 -3.06
CA VAL A 91 -4.47 7.03 -4.35
C VAL A 91 -3.28 6.27 -4.95
N SER A 92 -2.23 6.03 -4.17
CA SER A 92 -1.03 5.29 -4.58
C SER A 92 -1.35 3.85 -4.97
N ASP A 93 -2.04 3.10 -4.10
CA ASP A 93 -2.45 1.70 -4.36
C ASP A 93 -3.27 1.60 -5.67
N THR A 94 -4.17 2.57 -5.90
CA THR A 94 -5.01 2.61 -7.11
C THR A 94 -4.17 2.91 -8.36
N SER A 95 -3.26 3.88 -8.30
CA SER A 95 -2.36 4.20 -9.41
C SER A 95 -1.45 3.03 -9.78
N TYR A 96 -0.92 2.31 -8.78
CA TYR A 96 -0.14 1.08 -9.00
C TYR A 96 -0.96 0.03 -9.75
N LEU A 97 -2.17 -0.27 -9.28
CA LEU A 97 -3.02 -1.28 -9.91
C LEU A 97 -3.42 -0.89 -11.34
N ILE A 98 -3.79 0.37 -11.59
CA ILE A 98 -4.09 0.86 -12.94
C ILE A 98 -2.88 0.67 -13.88
N SER A 99 -1.66 0.93 -13.38
CA SER A 99 -0.45 0.80 -14.19
C SER A 99 -0.21 -0.62 -14.71
N PHE A 100 -0.75 -1.66 -14.06
CA PHE A 100 -0.60 -3.05 -14.47
C PHE A 100 -1.29 -3.36 -15.81
N ASN A 101 -2.35 -2.63 -16.16
CA ASN A 101 -2.96 -2.75 -17.48
C ASN A 101 -1.95 -2.45 -18.61
N TYR A 102 -1.04 -1.48 -18.39
CA TYR A 102 0.01 -1.15 -19.36
C TYR A 102 1.13 -2.19 -19.41
N LEU A 103 1.29 -3.02 -18.39
CA LEU A 103 2.16 -4.20 -18.42
C LEU A 103 1.51 -5.39 -19.17
N GLY A 104 0.28 -5.23 -19.67
CA GLY A 104 -0.44 -6.25 -20.43
C GLY A 104 -1.21 -7.26 -19.57
N ILE A 105 -1.34 -7.02 -18.26
CA ILE A 105 -2.20 -7.79 -17.36
C ILE A 105 -3.67 -7.55 -17.73
N ASP A 106 -4.50 -8.59 -17.62
CA ASP A 106 -5.93 -8.51 -17.96
C ASP A 106 -6.62 -7.39 -17.16
N ILE A 107 -7.17 -6.41 -17.90
CA ILE A 107 -7.89 -5.27 -17.34
C ILE A 107 -9.04 -5.71 -16.41
N ARG A 108 -9.69 -6.84 -16.68
CA ARG A 108 -10.76 -7.35 -15.82
C ARG A 108 -10.24 -7.70 -14.43
N LEU A 109 -9.03 -8.26 -14.33
CA LEU A 109 -8.39 -8.54 -13.04
C LEU A 109 -8.03 -7.24 -12.32
N VAL A 110 -7.50 -6.24 -13.03
CA VAL A 110 -7.20 -4.92 -12.47
C VAL A 110 -8.46 -4.26 -11.90
N LEU A 111 -9.56 -4.29 -12.66
CA LEU A 111 -10.85 -3.73 -12.26
C LEU A 111 -11.45 -4.42 -11.02
N ILE A 112 -11.11 -5.68 -10.75
CA ILE A 112 -11.51 -6.41 -9.53
C ILE A 112 -10.53 -6.14 -8.37
N ALA A 113 -9.24 -6.03 -8.67
CA ALA A 113 -8.19 -5.80 -7.68
C ALA A 113 -8.33 -4.45 -6.96
N ILE A 114 -8.72 -3.39 -7.69
CA ILE A 114 -8.91 -2.04 -7.14
C ILE A 114 -9.99 -2.03 -6.04
N PRO A 115 -11.27 -2.37 -6.30
CA PRO A 115 -12.31 -2.31 -5.29
C PRO A 115 -12.05 -3.27 -4.13
N THR A 116 -11.47 -4.45 -4.38
CA THR A 116 -11.13 -5.39 -3.29
C THR A 116 -10.04 -4.84 -2.36
N SER A 117 -9.00 -4.19 -2.90
CA SER A 117 -7.96 -3.52 -2.10
C SER A 117 -8.53 -2.34 -1.28
N LEU A 118 -9.38 -1.52 -1.89
CA LEU A 118 -10.05 -0.39 -1.23
C LEU A 118 -11.01 -0.85 -0.14
N LEU A 119 -11.77 -1.92 -0.36
CA LEU A 119 -12.75 -2.43 0.60
C LEU A 119 -12.10 -2.95 1.88
N ILE A 120 -10.93 -3.60 1.81
CA ILE A 120 -10.16 -4.00 3.00
C ILE A 120 -9.82 -2.78 3.86
N SER A 121 -9.40 -1.69 3.22
CA SER A 121 -9.00 -0.45 3.87
C SER A 121 -10.20 0.32 4.43
N TYR A 122 -11.34 0.28 3.72
CA TYR A 122 -12.60 0.86 4.17
C TYR A 122 -13.18 0.13 5.38
N ILE A 123 -13.24 -1.20 5.36
CA ILE A 123 -13.74 -2.01 6.49
C ILE A 123 -12.94 -1.70 7.75
N ARG A 124 -11.61 -1.56 7.64
CA ARG A 124 -10.76 -1.15 8.76
C ARG A 124 -11.13 0.22 9.30
N CYS A 125 -11.16 1.24 8.44
CA CYS A 125 -11.51 2.59 8.84
C CYS A 125 -12.90 2.66 9.50
N ARG A 126 -13.87 1.92 8.94
CA ARG A 126 -15.23 1.88 9.46
C ARG A 126 -15.32 1.16 10.79
N ALA A 127 -14.66 0.01 10.94
CA ALA A 127 -14.60 -0.73 12.19
C ALA A 127 -13.95 0.10 13.30
N GLU A 128 -12.82 0.74 13.02
CA GLU A 128 -12.11 1.60 13.99
C GLU A 128 -12.98 2.80 14.41
N SER A 129 -13.77 3.37 13.50
CA SER A 129 -14.74 4.43 13.84
C SER A 129 -15.88 3.97 14.77
N LEU A 130 -16.14 2.65 14.83
CA LEU A 130 -17.10 2.02 15.72
C LEU A 130 -16.44 1.46 16.99
N GLY A 131 -15.16 1.76 17.22
CA GLY A 131 -14.40 1.27 18.38
C GLY A 131 -13.88 -0.17 18.24
N VAL A 132 -13.97 -0.78 17.06
CA VAL A 132 -13.50 -2.14 16.79
C VAL A 132 -12.14 -2.10 16.07
N SER A 133 -11.07 -2.52 16.75
CA SER A 133 -9.75 -2.63 16.14
C SER A 133 -9.65 -3.88 15.25
N LEU A 134 -9.09 -3.71 14.04
CA LEU A 134 -8.80 -4.80 13.08
C LEU A 134 -7.30 -5.03 12.89
N GLU A 135 -6.45 -4.55 13.79
CA GLU A 135 -5.01 -4.78 13.71
C GLU A 135 -4.69 -6.29 13.80
N GLY A 136 -3.93 -6.81 12.83
CA GLY A 136 -3.61 -8.23 12.77
C GLY A 136 -4.74 -9.15 12.31
N ILE A 137 -5.91 -8.60 11.92
CA ILE A 137 -7.05 -9.39 11.43
C ILE A 137 -7.09 -9.34 9.91
N GLY A 138 -6.97 -10.53 9.31
CA GLY A 138 -6.92 -10.70 7.86
C GLY A 138 -5.57 -11.23 7.36
N PHE A 139 -5.56 -11.88 6.19
CA PHE A 139 -4.33 -12.36 5.57
C PHE A 139 -3.46 -11.23 5.01
N LEU A 140 -4.08 -10.22 4.39
CA LEU A 140 -3.38 -9.12 3.73
C LEU A 140 -3.67 -7.78 4.41
N GLU A 141 -2.68 -7.23 5.12
CA GLU A 141 -2.67 -5.80 5.43
C GLU A 141 -2.08 -5.02 4.26
N ARG A 142 -2.00 -3.68 4.39
CA ARG A 142 -1.51 -2.83 3.31
C ARG A 142 -0.07 -3.17 2.91
N GLY A 143 0.81 -3.39 3.90
CA GLY A 143 2.21 -3.71 3.63
C GLY A 143 2.36 -4.95 2.75
N GLU A 144 1.60 -6.01 3.04
CA GLU A 144 1.64 -7.24 2.24
C GLU A 144 1.14 -6.99 0.81
N ARG A 145 0.09 -6.19 0.63
CA ARG A 145 -0.41 -5.83 -0.71
C ARG A 145 0.61 -5.03 -1.52
N VAL A 146 1.28 -4.06 -0.91
CA VAL A 146 2.33 -3.26 -1.59
C VAL A 146 3.49 -4.16 -2.04
N VAL A 147 3.94 -5.08 -1.19
CA VAL A 147 4.96 -6.07 -1.57
C VAL A 147 4.47 -6.94 -2.72
N MET A 148 3.22 -7.41 -2.69
CA MET A 148 2.65 -8.16 -3.82
C MET A 148 2.61 -7.33 -5.09
N MET A 149 2.25 -6.05 -5.04
CA MET A 149 2.24 -5.16 -6.21
C MET A 149 3.65 -4.97 -6.79
N ILE A 150 4.68 -4.84 -5.94
CA ILE A 150 6.07 -4.82 -6.39
C ILE A 150 6.43 -6.13 -7.10
N VAL A 151 6.15 -7.28 -6.48
CA VAL A 151 6.45 -8.60 -7.06
C VAL A 151 5.70 -8.81 -8.38
N ILE A 152 4.41 -8.47 -8.44
CA ILE A 152 3.59 -8.55 -9.66
C ILE A 152 4.23 -7.72 -10.77
N SER A 153 4.55 -6.45 -10.51
CA SER A 153 5.12 -5.56 -11.53
C SER A 153 6.46 -6.06 -12.09
N VAL A 154 7.36 -6.51 -11.20
CA VAL A 154 8.68 -7.03 -11.60
C VAL A 154 8.55 -8.35 -12.35
N MET A 155 7.77 -9.30 -11.83
CA MET A 155 7.62 -10.62 -12.43
C MET A 155 6.92 -10.55 -13.80
N THR A 156 5.98 -9.64 -13.96
CA THR A 156 5.30 -9.39 -15.24
C THR A 156 6.29 -8.90 -16.30
N LEU A 157 7.17 -7.96 -15.93
CA LEU A 157 8.14 -7.37 -16.84
C LEU A 157 9.28 -8.33 -17.19
N VAL A 158 9.76 -9.12 -16.22
CA VAL A 158 10.90 -10.02 -16.39
C VAL A 158 10.51 -11.32 -17.10
N PHE A 159 9.34 -11.87 -16.77
CA PHE A 159 8.93 -13.19 -17.27
C PHE A 159 7.86 -13.08 -18.36
N SER A 160 6.62 -12.78 -17.98
CA SER A 160 5.51 -12.62 -18.93
C SER A 160 4.26 -12.08 -18.24
N LYS A 161 3.31 -11.57 -19.06
CA LYS A 161 1.96 -11.23 -18.59
C LYS A 161 1.21 -12.39 -17.94
N VAL A 162 1.46 -13.64 -18.36
CA VAL A 162 0.79 -14.82 -17.78
C VAL A 162 1.15 -14.99 -16.31
N VAL A 163 2.41 -14.73 -15.95
CA VAL A 163 2.87 -14.72 -14.55
C VAL A 163 2.22 -13.56 -13.79
N GLY A 164 2.12 -12.38 -14.43
CA GLY A 164 1.42 -11.22 -13.87
C GLY A 164 -0.05 -11.49 -13.56
N ASP A 165 -0.80 -12.05 -14.51
CA ASP A 165 -2.21 -12.41 -14.37
C ASP A 165 -2.41 -13.43 -13.24
N PHE A 166 -1.54 -14.45 -13.16
CA PHE A 166 -1.58 -15.44 -12.10
C PHE A 166 -1.37 -14.81 -10.71
N LEU A 167 -0.34 -13.96 -10.56
CA LEU A 167 -0.02 -13.32 -9.29
C LEU A 167 -1.10 -12.29 -8.87
N LEU A 168 -1.66 -11.54 -9.81
CA LEU A 168 -2.77 -10.62 -9.52
C LEU A 168 -4.04 -11.39 -9.15
N THR A 169 -4.32 -12.51 -9.80
CA THR A 169 -5.43 -13.41 -9.41
C THR A 169 -5.26 -13.92 -7.98
N LEU A 170 -4.05 -14.34 -7.61
CA LEU A 170 -3.73 -14.74 -6.24
C LEU A 170 -3.96 -13.58 -5.25
N MET A 171 -3.53 -12.37 -5.58
CA MET A 171 -3.79 -11.16 -4.77
C MET A 171 -5.29 -10.90 -4.59
N VAL A 172 -6.09 -11.01 -5.66
CA VAL A 172 -7.54 -10.84 -5.60
C VAL A 172 -8.21 -11.87 -4.69
N ILE A 173 -7.80 -13.14 -4.77
CA ILE A 173 -8.32 -14.21 -3.91
C ILE A 173 -7.99 -13.88 -2.45
N LEU A 174 -6.74 -13.56 -2.14
CA LEU A 174 -6.31 -13.23 -0.79
C LEU A 174 -6.98 -11.96 -0.24
N ASN A 175 -7.21 -10.96 -1.10
CA ASN A 175 -7.97 -9.76 -0.74
C ASN A 175 -9.41 -10.13 -0.35
N THR A 176 -10.06 -10.98 -1.15
CA THR A 176 -11.43 -11.43 -0.91
C THR A 176 -11.55 -12.22 0.40
N LEU A 177 -10.61 -13.13 0.65
CA LEU A 177 -10.55 -13.86 1.92
C LEU A 177 -10.35 -12.91 3.12
N THR A 178 -9.49 -11.90 2.97
CA THR A 178 -9.26 -10.86 3.98
C THR A 178 -10.53 -10.06 4.28
N ILE A 179 -11.30 -9.70 3.24
CA ILE A 179 -12.59 -9.00 3.38
C ILE A 179 -13.56 -9.86 4.20
N ILE A 180 -13.71 -11.13 3.85
CA ILE A 180 -14.61 -12.06 4.55
C ILE A 180 -14.21 -12.19 6.03
N GLN A 181 -12.92 -12.37 6.32
CA GLN A 181 -12.42 -12.47 7.69
C GLN A 181 -12.72 -11.22 8.51
N ARG A 182 -12.46 -10.04 7.94
CA ARG A 182 -12.71 -8.77 8.62
C ARG A 182 -14.20 -8.55 8.87
N LEU A 183 -15.05 -8.82 7.89
CA LEU A 183 -16.50 -8.72 8.06
C LEU A 183 -17.02 -9.67 9.13
N ALA A 184 -16.63 -10.94 9.07
CA ALA A 184 -17.05 -11.95 10.07
C ALA A 184 -16.64 -11.54 11.49
N TYR A 185 -15.41 -11.03 11.66
CA TYR A 185 -14.94 -10.54 12.95
C TYR A 185 -15.74 -9.33 13.44
N VAL A 186 -15.92 -8.31 12.61
CA VAL A 186 -16.68 -7.10 12.98
C VAL A 186 -18.11 -7.43 13.35
N ILE A 187 -18.79 -8.27 12.56
CA ILE A 187 -20.17 -8.71 12.84
C ILE A 187 -20.23 -9.41 14.19
N LYS A 188 -19.31 -10.34 14.46
CA LYS A 188 -19.26 -11.06 15.75
C LYS A 188 -19.07 -10.12 16.94
N VAL A 189 -18.19 -9.13 16.83
CA VAL A 189 -17.92 -8.19 17.92
C VAL A 189 -19.13 -7.28 18.17
N LEU A 190 -19.73 -6.73 17.11
CA LEU A 190 -20.84 -5.80 17.22
C LEU A 190 -22.17 -6.47 17.59
N SER A 191 -22.35 -7.76 17.29
CA SER A 191 -23.54 -8.51 17.70
C SER A 191 -23.48 -9.01 19.15
N SER A 192 -22.32 -8.90 19.80
CA SER A 192 -22.08 -9.39 21.16
C SER A 192 -22.16 -8.29 22.24
N GLY A 193 -22.41 -7.04 21.85
CA GLY A 193 -22.59 -5.89 22.74
C GLY A 193 -24.00 -5.33 22.64
#